data_AF-A0A1H9UV55-F1
#
_entry.id   AF-A0A1H9UV55-F1
#
_cell.length_a   1.000
_cell.length_b   1.000
_cell.length_c   1.000
_cell.angle_alpha   90.00
_cell.angle_beta   90.00
_cell.angle_gamma   90.00
#
_symmetry.space_group_name_H-M   'P 1'
#
loop_
_entity.id
_entity.type
_entity.pdbx_description
1 polymer ?
#
loop_
_entity_poly.entity_id
_entity_poly.type
_entity_poly.pdbx_seq_one_letter_code
_entity_poly.pdbx_strand_id
1 'polypeptide(L)' 'MISNQETLNLSPFMAIFDIVVPKDNMLRQINELVDFSLILEELKTKYYLDNGRNAI' A
#
# COMPACT_ATOMS: atom_id res chain seq x y z
N MET A 1 -6.21 3.51 17.93
CA MET A 1 -6.40 2.67 16.73
C MET A 1 -7.26 3.43 15.75
N ILE A 2 -6.79 3.67 14.52
CA ILE A 2 -7.72 4.02 13.43
C ILE A 2 -8.53 2.75 13.23
N SER A 3 -9.79 2.79 13.69
CA SER A 3 -10.72 1.70 13.55
C SER A 3 -10.96 1.49 12.05
N ASN A 4 -10.31 0.47 11.50
CA ASN A 4 -10.70 -0.22 10.30
C ASN A 4 -10.88 0.66 9.05
N GLN A 5 -9.76 1.10 8.45
CA GLN A 5 -9.75 1.18 6.99
C GLN A 5 -9.54 -0.25 6.46
N GLU A 6 -10.60 -1.06 6.50
CA GLU A 6 -10.58 -2.48 6.09
C GLU A 6 -10.24 -2.64 4.62
N THR A 7 -10.59 -1.67 3.78
CA THR A 7 -10.31 -1.67 2.34
C THR A 7 -10.19 -0.24 1.82
N LEU A 8 -9.21 0.01 0.94
CA LEU A 8 -9.21 1.21 0.10
C LEU A 8 -10.43 1.15 -0.82
N ASN A 9 -11.39 2.06 -0.63
CA ASN A 9 -12.55 2.17 -1.53
C ASN A 9 -12.07 2.82 -2.83
N LEU A 10 -11.63 1.97 -3.76
CA LEU A 10 -11.07 2.39 -5.03
C LEU A 10 -12.18 2.92 -5.95
N SER A 11 -11.85 3.97 -6.71
CA SER A 11 -12.78 4.51 -7.70
C SER A 11 -13.14 3.44 -8.75
N PRO A 12 -14.40 3.36 -9.20
CA PRO A 12 -14.80 2.51 -10.32
C PRO A 12 -14.01 2.77 -11.61
N PHE A 13 -13.40 3.95 -11.71
CA PHE A 13 -12.67 4.45 -12.87
C PHE A 13 -11.15 4.33 -12.73
N MET A 14 -10.65 3.52 -11.78
CA MET A 14 -9.21 3.29 -11.61
C MET A 14 -8.50 2.88 -12.91
N ALA A 15 -9.18 2.13 -13.79
CA ALA A 15 -8.63 1.74 -15.09
C ALA A 15 -8.24 2.93 -15.99
N ILE A 16 -8.81 4.13 -15.76
CA ILE A 16 -8.43 5.35 -16.50
C ILE A 16 -6.98 5.74 -16.21
N PHE A 17 -6.49 5.48 -14.98
CA PHE A 17 -5.10 5.77 -14.60
C PHE A 17 -4.11 5.11 -15.56
N ASP A 18 -4.37 3.84 -15.91
CA ASP A 18 -3.47 3.07 -16.79
C ASP A 18 -3.41 3.59 -18.22
N ILE A 19 -4.49 4.24 -18.66
CA ILE A 19 -4.67 4.80 -20.01
C ILE A 19 -4.10 6.21 -20.11
N VAL A 20 -4.33 7.04 -19.08
CA VAL A 20 -4.00 8.48 -19.13
C VAL A 20 -2.57 8.77 -18.69
N VAL A 21 -2.03 7.99 -17.76
CA VAL A 21 -0.69 8.24 -17.21
C VAL A 21 0.36 7.49 -18.04
N PRO A 22 1.32 8.16 -18.69
CA PRO A 22 2.36 7.50 -19.47
C PRO A 22 3.23 6.54 -18.66
N LYS A 23 3.82 5.53 -19.31
CA LYS A 23 4.68 4.51 -18.66
C LYS A 23 6.05 5.05 -18.21
N ASP A 24 6.51 6.13 -18.83
CA ASP A 24 7.72 6.88 -18.46
C ASP A 24 7.46 7.91 -17.35
N ASN A 25 6.21 8.04 -16.88
CA ASN A 25 5.91 8.88 -15.74
C ASN A 25 6.66 8.37 -14.49
N MET A 26 7.48 9.24 -13.89
CA MET A 26 8.30 8.91 -12.73
C MET A 26 7.50 8.31 -11.56
N LEU A 27 6.31 8.83 -11.25
CA LEU A 27 5.50 8.32 -10.13
C LEU A 27 4.89 6.95 -10.44
N ARG A 28 4.47 6.73 -11.70
CA ARG A 28 4.02 5.42 -12.17
C ARG A 28 5.15 4.40 -12.12
N GLN A 29 6.35 4.79 -12.54
CA GLN A 29 7.54 3.96 -12.45
C GLN A 29 7.90 3.63 -11.00
N ILE A 30 7.82 4.59 -10.07
CA ILE A 30 8.03 4.33 -8.64
C ILE A 30 7.03 3.30 -8.12
N ASN A 31 5.74 3.44 -8.45
CA ASN A 31 4.72 2.48 -8.00
C ASN A 31 4.88 1.09 -8.64
N GLU A 32 5.31 1.00 -9.90
CA GLU A 32 5.46 -0.27 -10.62
C GLU A 32 6.80 -0.99 -10.33
N LEU A 33 7.88 -0.24 -10.07
CA LEU A 33 9.22 -0.78 -9.88
C LEU A 33 9.60 -0.99 -8.41
N VAL A 34 8.98 -0.25 -7.49
CA VAL A 34 9.30 -0.40 -6.07
C VAL A 34 8.51 -1.56 -5.48
N ASP A 35 9.24 -2.61 -5.13
CA ASP A 35 8.70 -3.72 -4.36
C ASP A 35 8.59 -3.33 -2.87
N PHE A 36 7.37 -3.06 -2.42
CA PHE A 36 7.07 -2.78 -1.01
C PHE A 36 6.88 -4.04 -0.16
N SER A 37 7.03 -5.24 -0.73
CA SER A 37 6.80 -6.51 -0.01
C SER A 37 7.69 -6.63 1.21
N LEU A 38 8.97 -6.23 1.12
CA LEU A 38 9.90 -6.24 2.25
C LEU A 38 9.37 -5.44 3.46
N ILE A 39 8.87 -4.23 3.21
CA ILE A 39 8.35 -3.34 4.26
C ILE A 39 7.07 -3.94 4.85
N LEU A 40 6.18 -4.48 4.02
CA LEU A 40 4.93 -5.11 4.47
C LEU A 40 5.19 -6.37 5.30
N GLU A 41 6.17 -7.18 4.91
CA GLU A 41 6.61 -8.37 5.66
C GLU A 41 7.25 -8.00 6.99
N GLU A 42 8.10 -6.97 7.02
CA GLU A 42 8.73 -6.50 8.25
C GLU A 42 7.72 -5.86 9.21
N LEU A 43 6.77 -5.07 8.68
CA LEU A 43 5.66 -4.53 9.47
C LEU A 43 4.77 -5.63 10.03
N LYS A 44 4.39 -6.63 9.22
CA LYS A 44 3.62 -7.79 9.70
C LYS A 44 4.39 -8.53 10.79
N THR A 45 5.68 -8.78 10.61
CA THR A 45 6.47 -9.56 11.57
C THR A 45 6.64 -8.84 12.90
N LYS A 46 6.87 -7.52 12.88
CA LYS A 46 7.17 -6.70 14.07
C LYS A 46 5.95 -6.13 14.78
N TYR A 47 4.83 -5.95 14.06
CA TYR A 47 3.63 -5.26 14.57
C TYR A 47 2.36 -6.12 14.51
N TYR A 48 2.47 -7.44 14.32
CA TYR A 48 1.33 -8.34 14.52
C TYR A 48 0.81 -8.24 15.96
N LEU A 49 -0.49 -8.50 16.14
CA LEU A 49 -1.22 -8.30 17.40
C LEU A 49 -0.53 -8.92 18.62
N ASP A 50 0.21 -10.01 18.41
CA ASP A 50 0.84 -10.81 19.45
C ASP A 50 2.33 -10.46 19.69
N ASN A 51 2.96 -9.70 18.78
CA ASN A 51 4.39 -9.34 18.81
C ASN A 51 4.66 -7.83 18.99
N GLY A 52 3.64 -6.99 18.86
CA GLY A 52 3.74 -5.57 19.16
C GLY A 52 3.73 -5.32 20.67
N ARG A 53 4.55 -4.39 21.18
CA ARG A 53 4.22 -3.75 22.46
C ARG A 53 2.83 -3.16 22.28
N ASN A 54 1.85 -3.62 23.09
CA ASN A 54 0.56 -2.96 23.19
C ASN A 54 0.83 -1.45 23.31
N ALA A 55 0.46 -0.69 22.28
CA ALA A 55 0.44 0.75 22.38
C ALA A 55 -0.71 1.06 23.34
N ILE A 56 -0.36 1.28 24.60
CA ILE A 56 -1.25 1.82 25.64
C ILE A 56 -1.57 3.27 25.27
#